data_AF-A0A5S5BH96-F1
#
_entry.id   AF-A0A5S5BH96-F1
#
_cell.length_a   1.000
_cell.length_b   1.000
_cell.length_c   1.000
_cell.angle_alpha   90.00
_cell.angle_beta   90.00
_cell.angle_gamma   90.00
#
_symmetry.space_group_name_H-M   'P 1'
#
loop_
_entity.id
_entity.type
_entity.pdbx_description
1 polymer ?
#
loop_
_entity_poly.entity_id
_entity_poly.type
_entity_poly.pdbx_seq_one_letter_code
_entity_poly.pdbx_strand_id
1 'polypeptide(L)'
;MPMKLQDGALRRQASRRGICVQGFTLVELVMVIALAGVVAVMVGTVMSRPLQGFADHRLRAELTDLAATALNRMARDIRLAVPSSVVVADAGDEIRLIPIAAAGRYRANQPDPAGPRQDPPVCTQPSGASCAIDILSPIEPADSKDNKHWLIIYNTGSLVGRPEAVDGAVSPISPKAFTWKNGVLKADLWSFRFEFASPQHRFFLADRVIGYRCQAGALVRAEFDELDGSDYSRAAKVVDHVDCSRSRFAYDTSTHTRNGVVTLKLVLANDGGAITLLQQVQVDNAP
;
A
#
# COMPACT_ATOMS: atom_id res chain seq x y z
N MET A 1 55.44 90.30 40.52
CA MET A 1 54.53 90.59 41.67
C MET A 1 53.31 89.68 41.57
N PRO A 2 52.71 89.28 42.69
CA PRO A 2 52.74 87.89 43.16
C PRO A 2 51.32 87.30 43.35
N MET A 3 51.20 86.01 43.68
CA MET A 3 50.55 85.58 44.94
C MET A 3 50.72 84.06 45.16
N LYS A 4 51.23 83.69 46.35
CA LYS A 4 51.09 82.36 46.95
C LYS A 4 49.62 82.13 47.35
N LEU A 5 49.16 80.89 47.41
CA LEU A 5 48.78 80.26 48.69
C LEU A 5 48.53 78.75 48.56
N GLN A 6 48.85 78.06 49.65
CA GLN A 6 48.77 76.62 49.90
C GLN A 6 47.34 76.15 50.18
N ASP A 7 47.10 74.85 49.91
CA ASP A 7 46.41 73.85 50.74
C ASP A 7 45.88 72.76 49.79
N GLY A 8 45.93 71.46 50.04
CA GLY A 8 45.92 70.75 51.31
C GLY A 8 44.88 69.65 51.18
N ALA A 9 45.32 68.40 51.33
CA ALA A 9 44.52 67.23 51.72
C ALA A 9 43.51 66.64 50.69
N LEU A 10 43.77 65.40 50.23
CA LEU A 10 43.18 64.16 50.79
C LEU A 10 43.30 62.99 49.81
N ARG A 11 44.15 62.03 50.19
CA ARG A 11 44.17 60.66 49.69
C ARG A 11 42.78 60.02 49.77
N ARG A 12 42.27 59.51 48.65
CA ARG A 12 41.36 58.36 48.64
C ARG A 12 42.08 57.19 47.97
N GLN A 13 42.60 56.28 48.80
CA GLN A 13 43.07 54.97 48.36
C GLN A 13 41.85 54.12 47.99
N ALA A 14 41.73 53.78 46.72
CA ALA A 14 40.87 52.69 46.27
C ALA A 14 41.56 51.35 46.62
N SER A 15 41.04 50.65 47.63
CA SER A 15 41.47 49.31 47.99
C SER A 15 41.02 48.33 46.90
N ARG A 16 41.96 47.84 46.09
CA ARG A 16 41.78 46.61 45.31
C ARG A 16 41.77 45.45 46.30
N ARG A 17 40.59 44.90 46.60
CA ARG A 17 40.48 43.58 47.23
C ARG A 17 41.03 42.54 46.26
N GLY A 18 42.28 42.13 46.48
CA GLY A 18 42.80 40.90 45.93
C GLY A 18 42.02 39.73 46.53
N ILE A 19 41.36 38.96 45.69
CA ILE A 19 40.79 37.67 46.09
C ILE A 19 41.99 36.74 46.30
N CYS A 20 42.35 36.47 47.55
CA CYS A 20 43.25 35.36 47.86
C CYS A 20 42.53 34.06 47.50
N VAL A 21 43.01 33.39 46.46
CA VAL A 21 42.61 32.02 46.16
C VAL A 21 43.28 31.14 47.21
N GLN A 22 42.52 30.65 48.19
CA GLN A 22 42.98 29.58 49.08
C GLN A 22 43.15 28.32 48.23
N GLY A 23 44.34 27.71 48.28
CA GLY A 23 44.61 26.46 47.59
C GLY A 23 43.82 25.30 48.21
N PHE A 24 43.27 24.45 47.36
CA PHE A 24 42.53 23.24 47.73
C PHE A 24 43.45 22.25 48.46
N THR A 25 42.98 21.65 49.55
CA THR A 25 43.73 20.57 50.21
C THR A 25 43.54 19.25 49.47
N LEU A 26 44.53 18.35 49.53
CA LEU A 26 44.43 17.02 48.89
C LEU A 26 43.22 16.23 49.43
N VAL A 27 42.93 16.37 50.73
CA VAL A 27 41.78 15.72 51.38
C VAL A 27 40.46 16.23 50.80
N GLU A 28 40.34 17.54 50.60
CA GLU A 28 39.16 18.15 50.01
C GLU A 28 38.94 17.70 48.56
N LEU A 29 40.00 17.60 47.77
CA LEU A 29 39.93 17.07 46.40
C LEU A 29 39.46 15.61 46.37
N VAL A 30 40.04 14.76 47.24
CA VAL A 30 39.67 13.34 47.32
C VAL A 30 38.20 13.17 47.73
N MET A 31 37.73 13.94 48.71
CA MET A 31 36.33 13.91 49.15
C MET A 31 35.37 14.36 48.04
N VAL A 32 35.72 15.40 47.27
CA VAL A 32 34.90 15.88 46.15
C VAL A 32 34.79 14.83 45.05
N ILE A 33 35.90 14.19 44.65
CA ILE A 33 35.87 13.15 43.61
C ILE A 33 35.07 11.94 44.09
N ALA A 34 35.22 11.53 45.35
CA ALA A 34 34.47 10.42 45.93
C ALA A 34 32.96 10.69 45.94
N LEU A 35 32.54 11.86 46.42
CA LEU A 35 31.12 12.26 46.46
C LEU A 35 30.54 12.42 45.04
N ALA A 36 31.28 13.04 44.13
CA ALA A 36 30.86 13.18 42.73
C ALA A 36 30.67 11.81 42.05
N GLY A 37 31.54 10.83 42.33
CA GLY A 37 31.42 9.46 41.84
C GLY A 37 30.12 8.78 42.30
N VAL A 38 29.78 8.90 43.59
CA VAL A 38 28.54 8.33 44.15
C VAL A 38 27.30 8.95 43.49
N VAL A 39 27.27 10.28 43.37
CA VAL A 39 26.16 11.00 42.73
C VAL A 39 26.03 10.62 41.25
N ALA A 40 27.14 10.53 40.52
CA ALA A 40 27.13 10.17 39.10
C ALA A 40 26.54 8.76 38.86
N VAL A 41 26.87 7.77 39.70
CA VAL A 41 26.28 6.42 39.62
C VAL A 41 24.79 6.45 39.93
N MET A 42 24.37 7.21 40.96
CA MET A 42 22.95 7.34 41.31
C MET A 42 22.14 7.96 40.16
N VAL A 43 22.62 9.07 39.58
CA VAL A 43 21.96 9.71 38.44
C VAL A 43 21.98 8.80 37.21
N GLY A 44 23.10 8.12 36.95
CA GLY A 44 23.23 7.21 35.81
C GLY A 44 22.24 6.04 35.85
N THR A 45 22.03 5.42 37.03
CA THR A 45 21.07 4.32 37.19
C THR A 45 19.61 4.76 37.10
N VAL A 46 19.29 6.00 37.49
CA VAL A 46 17.95 6.57 37.35
C VAL A 46 17.66 6.97 35.91
N MET A 47 18.65 7.51 35.18
CA MET A 47 18.48 8.02 33.82
C MET A 47 18.53 6.92 32.74
N SER A 48 19.15 5.78 33.02
CA SER A 48 19.24 4.68 32.05
C SER A 48 17.87 4.10 31.66
N ARG A 49 16.94 3.99 32.61
CA ARG A 49 15.60 3.42 32.37
C ARG A 49 14.74 4.27 31.44
N PRO A 50 14.61 5.61 31.64
CA PRO A 50 13.91 6.47 30.68
C PRO A 50 14.51 6.39 29.27
N LEU A 51 15.84 6.42 29.14
CA LEU A 51 16.51 6.37 27.84
C LEU A 51 16.25 5.05 27.09
N GLN A 52 16.30 3.91 27.80
CA GLN A 52 15.92 2.60 27.26
C GLN A 52 14.45 2.57 26.83
N GLY A 53 13.54 3.08 27.68
CA GLY A 53 12.13 3.19 27.34
C GLY A 53 11.88 4.03 26.09
N PHE A 54 12.57 5.16 25.92
CA PHE A 54 12.45 5.97 24.70
C PHE A 54 12.94 5.23 23.45
N ALA A 55 14.00 4.44 23.56
CA ALA A 55 14.49 3.63 22.44
C ALA A 55 13.47 2.55 22.04
N ASP A 56 12.93 1.81 23.01
CA ASP A 56 11.92 0.77 22.78
C ASP A 56 10.64 1.33 22.18
N HIS A 57 10.20 2.51 22.63
CA HIS A 57 9.04 3.20 22.08
C HIS A 57 9.24 3.60 20.62
N ARG A 58 10.45 4.05 20.24
CA ARG A 58 10.76 4.39 18.84
C ARG A 58 10.71 3.16 17.94
N LEU A 59 11.33 2.05 18.36
CA LEU A 59 11.33 0.81 17.57
C LEU A 59 9.92 0.25 17.34
N ARG A 60 9.06 0.29 18.36
CA ARG A 60 7.66 -0.15 18.22
C ARG A 60 6.82 0.78 17.37
N ALA A 61 7.04 2.09 17.47
CA ALA A 61 6.37 3.07 16.63
C ALA A 61 6.73 2.87 15.15
N GLU A 62 8.00 2.63 14.85
CA GLU A 62 8.49 2.34 13.50
C GLU A 62 7.85 1.07 12.92
N LEU A 63 7.86 -0.05 13.65
CA LEU A 63 7.20 -1.28 13.18
C LEU A 63 5.70 -1.08 12.94
N THR A 64 5.04 -0.28 13.78
CA THR A 64 3.61 0.01 13.65
C THR A 64 3.34 0.84 12.39
N ASP A 65 4.17 1.85 12.10
CA ASP A 65 4.04 2.68 10.91
C ASP A 65 4.29 1.90 9.62
N LEU A 66 5.32 1.04 9.63
CA LEU A 66 5.62 0.12 8.52
C LEU A 66 4.45 -0.84 8.24
N ALA A 67 3.91 -1.48 9.30
CA ALA A 67 2.77 -2.37 9.17
C ALA A 67 1.51 -1.63 8.68
N ALA A 68 1.23 -0.44 9.24
CA ALA A 68 0.08 0.36 8.86
C ALA A 68 0.17 0.82 7.41
N THR A 69 1.35 1.25 6.95
CA THR A 69 1.58 1.66 5.56
C THR A 69 1.38 0.49 4.60
N ALA A 70 1.91 -0.69 4.93
CA ALA A 70 1.71 -1.90 4.13
C ALA A 70 0.23 -2.30 4.03
N LEU A 71 -0.48 -2.33 5.16
CA LEU A 71 -1.90 -2.69 5.21
C LEU A 71 -2.78 -1.64 4.50
N ASN A 72 -2.48 -0.35 4.63
CA ASN A 72 -3.21 0.71 3.93
C ASN A 72 -3.01 0.64 2.41
N ARG A 73 -1.81 0.25 1.96
CA ARG A 73 -1.55 -0.01 0.54
C ARG A 73 -2.38 -1.18 0.03
N MET A 74 -2.33 -2.33 0.73
CA MET A 74 -3.15 -3.51 0.38
C MET A 74 -4.64 -3.19 0.35
N ALA A 75 -5.13 -2.48 1.38
CA ALA A 75 -6.54 -2.10 1.47
C ALA A 75 -6.98 -1.20 0.30
N ARG A 76 -6.09 -0.33 -0.19
CA ARG A 76 -6.38 0.51 -1.35
C ARG A 76 -6.48 -0.32 -2.63
N ASP A 77 -5.53 -1.24 -2.84
CA ASP A 77 -5.55 -2.15 -4.00
C ASP A 77 -6.80 -3.05 -3.98
N ILE A 78 -7.19 -3.58 -2.81
CA ILE A 78 -8.40 -4.42 -2.63
C ILE A 78 -9.67 -3.62 -2.93
N ARG A 79 -9.78 -2.37 -2.49
CA ARG A 79 -10.94 -1.51 -2.77
C ARG A 79 -11.08 -1.13 -4.24
N LEU A 80 -9.98 -1.18 -4.99
CA LEU A 80 -9.92 -0.91 -6.42
C LEU A 80 -9.86 -2.20 -7.26
N ALA A 81 -10.16 -3.35 -6.65
CA ALA A 81 -10.23 -4.62 -7.37
C ALA A 81 -11.52 -4.71 -8.20
N VAL A 82 -11.44 -5.39 -9.33
CA VAL A 82 -12.62 -5.79 -10.11
C VAL A 82 -13.52 -6.64 -9.22
N PRO A 83 -14.85 -6.45 -9.26
CA PRO A 83 -15.80 -7.26 -8.49
C PRO A 83 -15.55 -8.76 -8.64
N SER A 84 -15.59 -9.47 -7.50
CA SER A 84 -15.40 -10.92 -7.41
C SER A 84 -14.02 -11.44 -7.87
N SER A 85 -13.02 -10.57 -8.09
CA SER A 85 -11.68 -10.99 -8.56
C SER A 85 -10.68 -11.33 -7.45
N VAL A 86 -10.97 -10.96 -6.19
CA VAL A 86 -10.07 -11.18 -5.07
C VAL A 86 -10.04 -12.66 -4.68
N VAL A 87 -8.83 -13.20 -4.53
CA VAL A 87 -8.55 -14.58 -4.13
C VAL A 87 -7.51 -14.58 -3.03
N VAL A 88 -7.74 -15.39 -2.00
CA VAL A 88 -6.75 -15.70 -0.96
C VAL A 88 -6.38 -17.17 -1.12
N ALA A 89 -5.08 -17.47 -1.09
CA ALA A 89 -4.60 -18.86 -1.15
C ALA A 89 -5.00 -19.62 0.12
N ASP A 90 -5.18 -20.94 0.02
CA ASP A 90 -5.64 -21.78 1.15
C ASP A 90 -4.70 -21.71 2.38
N ALA A 91 -3.40 -21.51 2.15
CA ALA A 91 -2.41 -21.33 3.21
C ALA A 91 -2.54 -19.97 3.94
N GLY A 92 -3.29 -19.01 3.38
CA GLY A 92 -3.50 -17.67 3.91
C GLY A 92 -2.24 -16.80 3.91
N ASP A 93 -1.21 -17.16 3.15
CA ASP A 93 0.06 -16.42 2.99
C ASP A 93 0.06 -15.51 1.76
N GLU A 94 -0.93 -15.66 0.88
CA GLU A 94 -1.03 -14.96 -0.39
C GLU A 94 -2.45 -14.42 -0.64
N ILE A 95 -2.53 -13.21 -1.18
CA ILE A 95 -3.75 -12.63 -1.73
C ILE A 95 -3.47 -12.08 -3.13
N ARG A 96 -4.32 -12.42 -4.09
CA ARG A 96 -4.27 -11.95 -5.48
C ARG A 96 -5.57 -11.27 -5.87
N LEU A 97 -5.48 -10.28 -6.74
CA LEU A 97 -6.63 -9.51 -7.21
C LEU A 97 -6.35 -8.86 -8.57
N ILE A 98 -7.41 -8.48 -9.27
CA ILE A 98 -7.30 -7.76 -10.54
C ILE A 98 -7.67 -6.30 -10.29
N PRO A 99 -6.72 -5.34 -10.32
CA PRO A 99 -7.05 -3.92 -10.19
C PRO A 99 -7.84 -3.41 -11.40
N ILE A 100 -8.77 -2.50 -11.15
CA ILE A 100 -9.48 -1.74 -12.19
C ILE A 100 -8.52 -0.71 -12.77
N ALA A 101 -8.22 -0.81 -14.06
CA ALA A 101 -7.48 0.21 -14.81
C ALA A 101 -8.41 1.33 -15.28
N ALA A 102 -9.59 0.96 -15.79
CA ALA A 102 -10.65 1.87 -16.16
C ALA A 102 -12.01 1.15 -16.12
N ALA A 103 -13.12 1.89 -16.04
CA ALA A 103 -14.45 1.30 -16.00
C ALA A 103 -15.47 2.27 -16.62
N GLY A 104 -16.62 1.74 -17.02
CA GLY A 104 -17.66 2.56 -17.62
C GLY A 104 -18.94 1.80 -17.87
N ARG A 105 -19.80 2.39 -18.69
CA ARG A 105 -21.00 1.72 -19.19
C ARG A 105 -20.87 1.47 -20.67
N TYR A 106 -21.26 0.28 -21.12
CA TYR A 106 -21.25 -0.08 -22.53
C TYR A 106 -22.65 0.11 -23.13
N ARG A 107 -22.71 0.22 -24.46
CA ARG A 107 -23.93 0.05 -25.24
C ARG A 107 -23.97 -1.37 -25.80
N ALA A 108 -25.16 -1.98 -25.83
CA ALA A 108 -25.40 -3.19 -26.61
C ALA A 108 -24.82 -3.03 -28.02
N ASN A 109 -23.92 -3.92 -28.42
CA ASN A 109 -23.17 -3.75 -29.67
C ASN A 109 -23.94 -4.37 -30.84
N GLN A 110 -23.66 -3.88 -32.04
CA GLN A 110 -24.31 -4.34 -33.25
C GLN A 110 -23.26 -5.01 -34.14
N PRO A 111 -23.03 -6.32 -33.97
CA PRO A 111 -21.97 -6.99 -34.72
C PRO A 111 -22.27 -6.99 -36.22
N ASP A 112 -23.48 -7.32 -36.64
CA ASP A 112 -23.88 -7.15 -38.03
C ASP A 112 -24.51 -5.75 -38.20
N PRO A 113 -23.95 -4.84 -39.02
CA PRO A 113 -24.53 -3.51 -39.25
C PRO A 113 -26.00 -3.53 -39.71
N ALA A 114 -26.47 -4.63 -40.31
CA ALA A 114 -27.86 -4.82 -40.70
C ALA A 114 -28.69 -5.63 -39.67
N GLY A 115 -28.03 -6.23 -38.68
CA GLY A 115 -28.64 -7.08 -37.66
C GLY A 115 -29.07 -6.32 -36.39
N PRO A 116 -29.75 -6.99 -35.43
CA PRO A 116 -30.12 -6.37 -34.17
C PRO A 116 -28.89 -6.09 -33.28
N ARG A 117 -29.03 -5.13 -32.36
CA ARG A 117 -28.09 -4.98 -31.24
C ARG A 117 -28.18 -6.19 -30.31
N GLN A 118 -27.04 -6.59 -29.76
CA GLN A 118 -26.90 -7.73 -28.86
C GLN A 118 -26.41 -7.26 -27.49
N ASP A 119 -27.02 -7.82 -26.46
CA ASP A 119 -26.66 -7.67 -25.05
C ASP A 119 -26.76 -9.06 -24.39
N PRO A 120 -25.67 -9.61 -23.82
CA PRO A 120 -24.35 -9.02 -23.70
C PRO A 120 -23.67 -8.75 -25.05
N PRO A 121 -22.64 -7.87 -25.11
CA PRO A 121 -21.93 -7.61 -26.34
C PRO A 121 -21.31 -8.89 -26.90
N VAL A 122 -21.26 -9.00 -28.23
CA VAL A 122 -20.67 -10.16 -28.90
C VAL A 122 -19.68 -9.72 -29.98
N CYS A 123 -18.61 -10.49 -30.11
CA CYS A 123 -17.57 -10.27 -31.11
C CYS A 123 -17.67 -11.37 -32.17
N THR A 124 -18.69 -11.31 -33.03
CA THR A 124 -18.94 -12.32 -34.07
C THR A 124 -18.48 -11.90 -35.46
N GLN A 125 -17.58 -10.93 -35.54
CA GLN A 125 -17.08 -10.43 -36.83
C GLN A 125 -16.28 -11.54 -37.56
N PRO A 126 -16.30 -11.57 -38.91
CA PRO A 126 -15.40 -12.42 -39.67
C PRO A 126 -13.94 -12.02 -39.41
N SER A 127 -13.02 -12.96 -39.63
CA SER A 127 -11.59 -12.71 -39.44
C SER A 127 -11.11 -11.50 -40.26
N GLY A 128 -10.42 -10.57 -39.59
CA GLY A 128 -9.94 -9.31 -40.19
C GLY A 128 -10.80 -8.08 -39.92
N ALA A 129 -11.95 -8.21 -39.26
CA ALA A 129 -12.74 -7.08 -38.75
C ALA A 129 -12.65 -6.99 -37.22
N SER A 130 -12.45 -5.77 -36.70
CA SER A 130 -12.33 -5.52 -35.26
C SER A 130 -13.70 -5.56 -34.58
N CYS A 131 -13.81 -6.26 -33.45
CA CYS A 131 -14.94 -6.14 -32.55
C CYS A 131 -14.99 -4.70 -32.00
N ALA A 132 -16.16 -4.07 -32.05
CA ALA A 132 -16.38 -2.72 -31.54
C ALA A 132 -17.55 -2.68 -30.54
N ILE A 133 -17.37 -1.93 -29.46
CA ILE A 133 -18.37 -1.72 -28.41
C ILE A 133 -18.34 -0.24 -28.01
N ASP A 134 -19.48 0.45 -28.10
CA ASP A 134 -19.56 1.87 -27.73
C ASP A 134 -19.59 2.02 -26.20
N ILE A 135 -18.89 3.04 -25.71
CA ILE A 135 -18.88 3.46 -24.31
C ILE A 135 -19.90 4.58 -24.14
N LEU A 136 -20.81 4.43 -23.18
CA LEU A 136 -21.85 5.40 -22.83
C LEU A 136 -21.44 6.38 -21.74
N SER A 137 -20.35 6.09 -21.02
CA SER A 137 -19.84 6.92 -19.93
C SER A 137 -18.49 7.54 -20.30
N PRO A 138 -18.18 8.75 -19.83
CA PRO A 138 -16.80 9.24 -19.86
C PRO A 138 -15.88 8.24 -19.16
N ILE A 139 -14.72 7.99 -19.75
CA ILE A 139 -13.69 7.09 -19.21
C ILE A 139 -12.36 7.84 -19.22
N GLU A 140 -11.58 7.67 -18.16
CA GLU A 140 -10.24 8.25 -18.03
C GLU A 140 -9.21 7.13 -17.86
N PRO A 141 -8.09 7.16 -18.60
CA PRO A 141 -7.78 8.10 -19.70
C PRO A 141 -8.73 7.94 -20.90
N ALA A 142 -8.88 8.96 -21.75
CA ALA A 142 -9.77 8.90 -22.93
C ALA A 142 -9.28 8.01 -24.09
N ASP A 143 -7.99 7.66 -24.10
CA ASP A 143 -7.32 6.80 -25.09
C ASP A 143 -6.35 5.86 -24.35
N SER A 144 -6.51 4.55 -24.54
CA SER A 144 -5.58 3.54 -23.98
C SER A 144 -4.24 3.49 -24.71
N LYS A 145 -4.13 4.16 -25.86
CA LYS A 145 -3.07 3.98 -26.84
C LYS A 145 -2.99 2.49 -27.21
N ASP A 146 -1.79 1.95 -27.29
CA ASP A 146 -1.54 0.56 -27.62
C ASP A 146 -1.64 -0.39 -26.40
N ASN A 147 -1.97 0.12 -25.19
CA ASN A 147 -2.10 -0.74 -24.02
C ASN A 147 -3.36 -1.60 -24.10
N LYS A 148 -3.19 -2.92 -24.08
CA LYS A 148 -4.27 -3.90 -24.19
C LYS A 148 -4.78 -4.33 -22.82
N HIS A 149 -6.09 -4.47 -22.72
CA HIS A 149 -6.78 -4.77 -21.49
C HIS A 149 -7.70 -5.97 -21.68
N TRP A 150 -7.93 -6.69 -20.59
CA TRP A 150 -9.10 -7.54 -20.46
C TRP A 150 -10.34 -6.66 -20.32
N LEU A 151 -11.39 -6.98 -21.08
CA LEU A 151 -12.71 -6.43 -20.86
C LEU A 151 -13.51 -7.43 -20.01
N ILE A 152 -14.03 -6.97 -18.89
CA ILE A 152 -14.74 -7.79 -17.91
C ILE A 152 -16.17 -7.26 -17.80
N ILE A 153 -17.14 -8.13 -18.04
CA ILE A 153 -18.57 -7.82 -17.95
C ILE A 153 -19.23 -8.84 -17.04
N TYR A 154 -19.92 -8.32 -16.02
CA TYR A 154 -20.78 -9.09 -15.12
C TYR A 154 -20.12 -10.35 -14.53
N ASN A 155 -18.95 -10.17 -13.91
CA ASN A 155 -18.21 -11.27 -13.30
C ASN A 155 -18.84 -11.73 -11.97
N THR A 156 -19.17 -13.02 -11.87
CA THR A 156 -19.80 -13.63 -10.69
C THR A 156 -18.87 -14.53 -9.89
N GLY A 157 -17.61 -14.71 -10.29
CA GLY A 157 -16.65 -15.58 -9.59
C GLY A 157 -15.20 -15.14 -9.73
N SER A 158 -14.27 -15.89 -9.14
CA SER A 158 -12.84 -15.57 -9.27
C SER A 158 -12.39 -15.63 -10.73
N LEU A 159 -11.65 -14.60 -11.16
CA LEU A 159 -10.99 -14.54 -12.47
C LEU A 159 -9.50 -14.94 -12.39
N VAL A 160 -8.87 -14.75 -11.24
CA VAL A 160 -7.45 -15.10 -11.02
C VAL A 160 -7.29 -16.62 -10.99
N GLY A 161 -6.23 -17.12 -11.61
CA GLY A 161 -5.93 -18.55 -11.73
C GLY A 161 -6.76 -19.28 -12.79
N ARG A 162 -7.62 -18.58 -13.53
CA ARG A 162 -8.31 -19.16 -14.69
C ARG A 162 -7.42 -19.10 -15.93
N PRO A 163 -7.54 -20.08 -16.85
CA PRO A 163 -6.94 -19.93 -18.17
C PRO A 163 -7.52 -18.70 -18.86
N GLU A 164 -6.69 -17.99 -19.61
CA GLU A 164 -7.15 -16.86 -20.39
C GLU A 164 -8.18 -17.31 -21.44
N ALA A 165 -9.21 -16.49 -21.63
CA ALA A 165 -10.18 -16.75 -22.67
C ALA A 165 -9.49 -16.73 -24.05
N VAL A 166 -10.08 -17.42 -25.01
CA VAL A 166 -9.61 -17.48 -26.39
C VAL A 166 -10.77 -17.16 -27.34
N ASP A 167 -10.47 -16.98 -28.62
CA ASP A 167 -11.50 -16.85 -29.65
C ASP A 167 -12.47 -18.04 -29.62
N GLY A 168 -13.74 -17.76 -29.86
CA GLY A 168 -14.81 -18.78 -29.75
C GLY A 168 -15.31 -19.07 -28.34
N ALA A 169 -14.66 -18.54 -27.29
CA ALA A 169 -15.08 -18.76 -25.92
C ALA A 169 -16.32 -17.95 -25.52
N VAL A 170 -17.06 -18.48 -24.53
CA VAL A 170 -18.08 -17.76 -23.77
C VAL A 170 -17.54 -17.54 -22.36
N SER A 171 -17.34 -16.29 -21.95
CA SER A 171 -16.64 -15.96 -20.69
C SER A 171 -17.03 -14.57 -20.17
N PRO A 172 -17.00 -14.32 -18.85
CA PRO A 172 -17.20 -12.97 -18.29
C PRO A 172 -15.99 -12.05 -18.51
N ILE A 173 -14.84 -12.61 -18.92
CA ILE A 173 -13.59 -11.90 -19.22
C ILE A 173 -13.14 -12.22 -20.65
N SER A 174 -12.79 -11.21 -21.42
CA SER A 174 -12.21 -11.36 -22.76
C SER A 174 -10.73 -11.77 -22.70
N PRO A 175 -10.10 -12.17 -23.82
CA PRO A 175 -8.65 -12.13 -23.92
C PRO A 175 -8.13 -10.69 -23.75
N LYS A 176 -6.85 -10.51 -23.40
CA LYS A 176 -6.19 -9.21 -23.24
C LYS A 176 -5.95 -8.52 -24.59
N ALA A 177 -7.02 -8.06 -25.22
CA ALA A 177 -6.99 -7.55 -26.59
C ALA A 177 -7.66 -6.17 -26.76
N PHE A 178 -8.44 -5.71 -25.77
CA PHE A 178 -9.21 -4.48 -25.91
C PHE A 178 -8.35 -3.24 -25.68
N THR A 179 -8.53 -2.28 -26.59
CA THR A 179 -8.09 -0.89 -26.49
C THR A 179 -9.32 0.01 -26.57
N TRP A 180 -9.23 1.26 -26.14
CA TRP A 180 -10.29 2.24 -26.36
C TRP A 180 -9.75 3.58 -26.81
N LYS A 181 -10.56 4.24 -27.65
CA LYS A 181 -10.30 5.61 -28.11
C LYS A 181 -11.61 6.25 -28.53
N ASN A 182 -11.78 7.54 -28.20
CA ASN A 182 -12.94 8.33 -28.60
C ASN A 182 -14.29 7.68 -28.22
N GLY A 183 -14.36 7.04 -27.05
CA GLY A 183 -15.59 6.40 -26.56
C GLY A 183 -15.94 5.07 -27.23
N VAL A 184 -15.01 4.42 -27.92
CA VAL A 184 -15.24 3.09 -28.53
C VAL A 184 -14.14 2.13 -28.06
N LEU A 185 -14.56 0.98 -27.54
CA LEU A 185 -13.73 -0.19 -27.28
C LEU A 185 -13.52 -0.98 -28.57
N LYS A 186 -12.28 -1.36 -28.86
CA LYS A 186 -11.92 -2.17 -30.03
C LYS A 186 -10.97 -3.31 -29.68
N ALA A 187 -11.18 -4.47 -30.30
CA ALA A 187 -10.30 -5.63 -30.22
C ALA A 187 -10.33 -6.42 -31.52
N ASP A 188 -9.19 -7.00 -31.91
CA ASP A 188 -9.12 -8.00 -32.96
C ASP A 188 -9.51 -9.36 -32.36
N LEU A 189 -10.82 -9.59 -32.28
CA LEU A 189 -11.42 -10.73 -31.58
C LEU A 189 -12.59 -11.28 -32.38
N TRP A 190 -12.67 -12.60 -32.53
CA TRP A 190 -13.70 -13.26 -33.32
C TRP A 190 -14.35 -14.42 -32.58
N SER A 191 -15.63 -14.65 -32.90
CA SER A 191 -16.49 -15.67 -32.29
C SER A 191 -16.57 -15.66 -30.76
N PHE A 192 -16.09 -14.61 -30.07
CA PHE A 192 -16.15 -14.48 -28.61
C PHE A 192 -17.49 -13.89 -28.17
N ARG A 193 -18.02 -14.38 -27.05
CA ARG A 193 -19.24 -13.85 -26.43
C ARG A 193 -19.07 -13.67 -24.93
N PHE A 194 -19.57 -12.57 -24.40
CA PHE A 194 -19.66 -12.41 -22.96
C PHE A 194 -20.76 -13.32 -22.39
N GLU A 195 -20.48 -13.95 -21.24
CA GLU A 195 -21.38 -14.94 -20.64
C GLU A 195 -22.70 -14.33 -20.16
N PHE A 196 -22.64 -13.12 -19.59
CA PHE A 196 -23.79 -12.45 -19.00
C PHE A 196 -23.83 -10.97 -19.37
N ALA A 197 -25.04 -10.42 -19.52
CA ALA A 197 -25.26 -8.98 -19.61
C ALA A 197 -25.20 -8.35 -18.21
N SER A 198 -24.57 -7.18 -18.10
CA SER A 198 -24.66 -6.39 -16.87
C SER A 198 -26.00 -5.66 -16.83
N PRO A 199 -26.84 -5.82 -15.78
CA PRO A 199 -28.13 -5.12 -15.68
C PRO A 199 -28.01 -3.58 -15.73
N GLN A 200 -26.86 -3.04 -15.36
CA GLN A 200 -26.57 -1.60 -15.43
C GLN A 200 -25.64 -1.24 -16.60
N HIS A 201 -25.42 -2.18 -17.52
CA HIS A 201 -24.46 -2.14 -18.61
C HIS A 201 -23.05 -1.73 -18.16
N ARG A 202 -22.59 -2.15 -16.98
CA ARG A 202 -21.24 -1.86 -16.48
C ARG A 202 -20.21 -2.77 -17.14
N PHE A 203 -19.00 -2.25 -17.32
CA PHE A 203 -17.82 -3.03 -17.63
C PHE A 203 -16.61 -2.53 -16.84
N PHE A 204 -15.62 -3.40 -16.69
CA PHE A 204 -14.32 -3.10 -16.10
C PHE A 204 -13.21 -3.48 -17.07
N LEU A 205 -12.16 -2.66 -17.09
CA LEU A 205 -10.94 -2.90 -17.84
C LEU A 205 -9.80 -3.12 -16.86
N ALA A 206 -8.99 -4.13 -17.13
CA ALA A 206 -7.82 -4.45 -16.33
C ALA A 206 -6.67 -4.91 -17.22
N ASP A 207 -5.44 -4.60 -16.81
CA ASP A 207 -4.23 -4.88 -17.58
C ASP A 207 -3.21 -5.74 -16.83
N ARG A 208 -3.46 -6.07 -15.56
CA ARG A 208 -2.57 -6.91 -14.75
C ARG A 208 -3.31 -7.59 -13.61
N VAL A 209 -2.66 -8.58 -13.02
CA VAL A 209 -2.99 -9.13 -11.70
C VAL A 209 -1.99 -8.55 -10.70
N ILE A 210 -2.43 -8.26 -9.48
CA ILE A 210 -1.56 -7.92 -8.36
C ILE A 210 -1.57 -9.08 -7.37
N GLY A 211 -0.40 -9.47 -6.89
CA GLY A 211 -0.25 -10.46 -5.83
C GLY A 211 0.53 -9.90 -4.65
N TYR A 212 0.04 -10.15 -3.44
CA TYR A 212 0.78 -9.93 -2.20
C TYR A 212 1.05 -11.28 -1.55
N ARG A 213 2.30 -11.53 -1.21
CA ARG A 213 2.71 -12.80 -0.59
C ARG A 213 3.67 -12.58 0.55
N CYS A 214 3.49 -13.31 1.64
CA CYS A 214 4.48 -13.38 2.70
C CYS A 214 5.52 -14.44 2.36
N GLN A 215 6.77 -14.02 2.13
CA GLN A 215 7.87 -14.94 1.84
C GLN A 215 9.18 -14.45 2.46
N ALA A 216 9.97 -15.40 2.98
CA ALA A 216 11.32 -15.12 3.52
C ALA A 216 11.39 -13.96 4.52
N GLY A 217 10.40 -13.84 5.42
CA GLY A 217 10.39 -12.80 6.44
C GLY A 217 9.97 -11.41 5.94
N ALA A 218 9.36 -11.32 4.76
CA ALA A 218 8.90 -10.07 4.18
C ALA A 218 7.52 -10.24 3.52
N LEU A 219 6.77 -9.14 3.47
CA LEU A 219 5.63 -9.02 2.57
C LEU A 219 6.15 -8.48 1.24
N VAL A 220 5.93 -9.23 0.17
CA VAL A 220 6.27 -8.81 -1.19
C VAL A 220 5.01 -8.54 -2.02
N ARG A 221 5.15 -7.71 -3.04
CA ARG A 221 4.11 -7.42 -4.03
C ARG A 221 4.65 -7.65 -5.43
N ALA A 222 3.93 -8.45 -6.22
CA ALA A 222 4.20 -8.69 -7.63
C ALA A 222 3.06 -8.15 -8.49
N GLU A 223 3.38 -7.87 -9.76
CA GLU A 223 2.41 -7.60 -10.80
C GLU A 223 2.62 -8.62 -11.91
N PHE A 224 1.53 -9.11 -12.49
CA PHE A 224 1.55 -10.15 -13.50
C PHE A 224 0.74 -9.72 -14.71
N ASP A 225 1.28 -9.98 -15.90
CA ASP A 225 0.61 -9.67 -17.15
C ASP A 225 -0.47 -10.69 -17.54
N GLU A 226 -0.47 -11.85 -16.89
CA GLU A 226 -1.35 -13.00 -17.13
C GLU A 226 -2.25 -13.30 -15.92
N LEU A 227 -3.40 -13.95 -16.16
CA LEU A 227 -4.41 -14.25 -15.13
C LEU A 227 -3.96 -15.30 -14.11
N ASP A 228 -3.01 -16.18 -14.45
CA ASP A 228 -2.46 -17.15 -13.48
C ASP A 228 -1.81 -16.41 -12.31
N GLY A 229 -0.91 -15.47 -12.60
CA GLY A 229 -0.32 -14.59 -11.60
C GLY A 229 0.42 -15.33 -10.48
N SER A 230 1.39 -16.16 -10.85
CA SER A 230 2.10 -17.07 -9.93
C SER A 230 3.61 -16.79 -9.79
N ASP A 231 4.24 -16.07 -10.74
CA ASP A 231 5.68 -15.80 -10.73
C ASP A 231 6.11 -14.57 -9.90
N TYR A 232 6.55 -14.80 -8.66
CA TYR A 232 7.06 -13.75 -7.77
C TYR A 232 8.55 -13.41 -7.98
N SER A 233 9.19 -13.88 -9.06
CA SER A 233 10.62 -13.61 -9.33
C SER A 233 10.96 -12.12 -9.40
N ARG A 234 10.02 -11.28 -9.84
CA ARG A 234 10.14 -9.81 -9.95
C ARG A 234 9.44 -9.05 -8.83
N ALA A 235 9.04 -9.72 -7.75
CA ALA A 235 8.29 -9.08 -6.67
C ALA A 235 9.13 -8.00 -5.95
N ALA A 236 8.49 -6.87 -5.65
CA ALA A 236 9.08 -5.81 -4.84
C ALA A 236 8.75 -6.02 -3.37
N LYS A 237 9.71 -5.74 -2.48
CA LYS A 237 9.46 -5.77 -1.04
C LYS A 237 8.51 -4.61 -0.65
N VAL A 238 7.46 -4.92 0.10
CA VAL A 238 6.53 -3.94 0.68
C VAL A 238 6.95 -3.62 2.09
N VAL A 239 7.23 -4.65 2.89
CA VAL A 239 7.69 -4.50 4.27
C VAL A 239 8.54 -5.70 4.71
N ASP A 240 9.51 -5.41 5.56
CA ASP A 240 10.48 -6.33 6.15
C ASP A 240 9.97 -6.86 7.50
N HIS A 241 10.75 -7.77 8.12
CA HIS A 241 10.53 -8.23 9.49
C HIS A 241 9.15 -8.87 9.73
N VAL A 242 8.55 -9.42 8.68
CA VAL A 242 7.22 -10.03 8.74
C VAL A 242 7.34 -11.46 9.24
N ASP A 243 6.62 -11.78 10.31
CA ASP A 243 6.44 -13.13 10.76
C ASP A 243 5.37 -13.82 9.92
N CYS A 244 5.80 -14.46 8.82
CA CYS A 244 4.90 -15.17 7.91
C CYS A 244 4.21 -16.38 8.55
N SER A 245 4.69 -16.89 9.69
CA SER A 245 4.03 -17.97 10.41
C SER A 245 2.81 -17.49 11.21
N ARG A 246 2.76 -16.20 11.58
CA ARG A 246 1.66 -15.59 12.35
C ARG A 246 0.82 -14.57 11.57
N SER A 247 1.35 -14.06 10.45
CA SER A 247 0.64 -13.20 9.51
C SER A 247 -0.28 -14.03 8.61
N ARG A 248 -1.52 -13.61 8.43
CA ARG A 248 -2.53 -14.36 7.67
C ARG A 248 -3.46 -13.42 6.93
N PHE A 249 -3.89 -13.85 5.75
CA PHE A 249 -4.95 -13.25 4.98
C PHE A 249 -6.13 -14.21 4.96
N ALA A 250 -7.34 -13.66 5.02
CA ALA A 250 -8.58 -14.42 4.90
C ALA A 250 -9.58 -13.60 4.07
N TYR A 251 -10.38 -14.29 3.27
CA TYR A 251 -11.45 -13.67 2.51
C TYR A 251 -12.76 -14.38 2.78
N ASP A 252 -13.66 -13.69 3.47
CA ASP A 252 -15.05 -14.10 3.63
C ASP A 252 -15.83 -13.61 2.41
N THR A 253 -16.19 -14.54 1.53
CA THR A 253 -16.88 -14.21 0.27
C THR A 253 -18.24 -13.54 0.51
N SER A 254 -18.68 -12.75 -0.46
CA SER A 254 -19.97 -12.09 -0.41
C SER A 254 -21.13 -13.09 -0.43
N THR A 255 -22.16 -12.80 0.35
CA THR A 255 -23.47 -13.45 0.26
C THR A 255 -24.48 -12.46 -0.33
N HIS A 256 -25.69 -12.92 -0.67
CA HIS A 256 -26.78 -12.04 -1.12
C HIS A 256 -27.17 -10.94 -0.12
N THR A 257 -26.67 -10.99 1.12
CA THR A 257 -26.99 -10.05 2.21
C THR A 257 -25.77 -9.35 2.80
N ARG A 258 -24.55 -9.70 2.40
CA ARG A 258 -23.31 -9.11 2.95
C ARG A 258 -22.24 -9.02 1.87
N ASN A 259 -21.62 -7.84 1.77
CA ASN A 259 -20.43 -7.64 0.96
C ASN A 259 -19.29 -8.55 1.44
N GLY A 260 -18.37 -8.89 0.53
CA GLY A 260 -17.20 -9.68 0.87
C GLY A 260 -16.29 -8.90 1.82
N VAL A 261 -15.60 -9.58 2.73
CA VAL A 261 -14.66 -8.95 3.67
C VAL A 261 -13.33 -9.66 3.60
N VAL A 262 -12.28 -8.89 3.30
CA VAL A 262 -10.90 -9.36 3.44
C VAL A 262 -10.38 -8.95 4.81
N THR A 263 -9.90 -9.93 5.57
CA THR A 263 -9.20 -9.69 6.83
C THR A 263 -7.70 -9.84 6.61
N LEU A 264 -6.96 -8.76 6.86
CA LEU A 264 -5.51 -8.70 6.76
C LEU A 264 -4.92 -8.68 8.17
N LYS A 265 -4.20 -9.74 8.54
CA LYS A 265 -3.43 -9.79 9.79
C LYS A 265 -1.94 -9.80 9.47
N LEU A 266 -1.23 -8.78 9.92
CA LEU A 266 0.20 -8.64 9.71
C LEU A 266 0.93 -8.56 11.05
N VAL A 267 1.93 -9.43 11.21
CA VAL A 267 2.76 -9.51 12.42
C VAL A 267 4.19 -9.16 12.04
N LEU A 268 4.73 -8.08 12.60
CA LEU A 268 6.13 -7.69 12.42
C LEU A 268 6.90 -7.96 13.72
N ALA A 269 8.15 -8.42 13.59
CA ALA A 269 9.02 -8.72 14.71
C ALA A 269 10.48 -8.33 14.43
N ASN A 270 11.05 -7.53 15.34
CA ASN A 270 12.48 -7.17 15.35
C ASN A 270 13.01 -7.21 16.80
N ASP A 271 14.22 -6.69 17.01
CA ASP A 271 14.88 -6.63 18.32
C ASP A 271 14.08 -5.84 19.39
N GLY A 272 13.20 -4.92 18.96
CA GLY A 272 12.29 -4.14 19.82
C GLY A 272 10.98 -4.85 20.18
N GLY A 273 10.80 -6.09 19.74
CA GLY A 273 9.66 -6.95 20.02
C GLY A 273 8.78 -7.21 18.80
N ALA A 274 7.57 -7.73 19.06
CA ALA A 274 6.61 -8.06 18.02
C ALA A 274 5.33 -7.21 18.16
N ILE A 275 4.81 -6.75 17.03
CA ILE A 275 3.53 -6.04 16.92
C ILE A 275 2.61 -6.80 15.97
N THR A 276 1.30 -6.70 16.20
CA THR A 276 0.27 -7.32 15.36
C THR A 276 -0.75 -6.26 15.00
N LEU A 277 -0.95 -6.05 13.70
CA LEU A 277 -2.03 -5.22 13.20
C LEU A 277 -3.05 -6.10 12.48
N LEU A 278 -4.31 -5.72 12.62
CA LEU A 278 -5.44 -6.34 11.95
C LEU A 278 -6.22 -5.24 11.23
N GLN A 279 -6.51 -5.45 9.96
CA GLN A 279 -7.32 -4.54 9.15
C GLN A 279 -8.36 -5.34 8.37
N GLN A 280 -9.61 -4.91 8.44
CA GLN A 280 -10.68 -5.47 7.62
C GLN A 280 -11.02 -4.51 6.48
N VAL A 281 -11.17 -5.06 5.29
CA VAL A 281 -11.44 -4.32 4.07
C VAL A 281 -12.69 -4.90 3.44
N GLN A 282 -13.71 -4.05 3.27
CA GLN A 282 -14.92 -4.40 2.53
C GLN A 282 -14.60 -4.46 1.04
N VAL A 283 -15.06 -5.51 0.37
CA VAL A 283 -14.95 -5.71 -1.08
C VAL A 283 -16.31 -5.46 -1.71
N ASP A 284 -16.37 -4.55 -2.68
CA ASP A 284 -17.59 -4.28 -3.44
C ASP A 284 -17.72 -5.28 -4.59
N ASN A 285 -18.56 -6.31 -4.39
CA ASN A 285 -18.85 -7.33 -5.39
C ASN A 285 -20.16 -7.01 -6.13
N ALA A 286 -20.30 -5.76 -6.61
CA ALA A 286 -21.40 -5.32 -7.46
C ALA A 286 -20.95 -5.21 -8.93
N PRO A 287 -21.02 -6.32 -9.71
CA PRO A 287 -20.50 -6.39 -11.07
C PRO A 287 -21.37 -5.64 -12.12
#